data_AF-A0A8F9RNN5-F1
#
_entry.id   AF-A0A8F9RNN5-F1
#
_cell.length_a   1.000
_cell.length_b   1.000
_cell.length_c   1.000
_cell.angle_alpha   90.00
_cell.angle_beta   90.00
_cell.angle_gamma   90.00
#
_symmetry.space_group_name_H-M   'P 1'
#
loop_
_entity.id
_entity.type
_entity.pdbx_description
1 polymer ?
#
loop_
_entity_poly.entity_id
_entity_poly.type
_entity_poly.pdbx_seq_one_letter_code
_entity_poly.pdbx_strand_id
1 'polypeptide(L)'
;MIEDLKYALFNIGDWDLYLNYKQSDDDLIFTYKNITIQGKRNKINVFYDGDSSSNIGNLKYLNKINSYKSFGDTATAVNYIKYLSKILSDSRYEIYHYFLFKLAISNIKFKCITFSVVNNTSIDTFRIRCDISQVTVNSSFVDYNFVIIFKKNYECELSFYPKQPLWDEMKRCPKTNVDDIIDFILEINVDSYVDIPLTEI
;
A
#
# COMPACT_ATOMS: atom_id res chain seq x y z
N MET A 1 1.40 27.35 7.31
CA MET A 1 1.68 25.92 7.12
C MET A 1 2.21 25.23 8.39
N ILE A 2 3.32 25.66 9.00
CA ILE A 2 3.83 25.02 10.25
C ILE A 2 2.79 25.10 11.37
N GLU A 3 2.23 26.29 11.61
CA GLU A 3 1.16 26.48 12.61
C GLU A 3 -0.09 25.64 12.26
N ASP A 4 -0.54 25.68 11.00
CA ASP A 4 -1.69 24.88 10.55
C ASP A 4 -1.46 23.38 10.76
N LEU A 5 -0.25 22.89 10.46
CA LEU A 5 0.15 21.50 10.69
C LEU A 5 0.15 21.18 12.18
N LYS A 6 0.73 22.03 13.01
CA LYS A 6 0.74 21.87 14.47
C LYS A 6 -0.69 21.71 15.01
N TYR A 7 -1.59 22.61 14.64
CA TYR A 7 -3.00 22.52 15.04
C TYR A 7 -3.68 21.26 14.52
N ALA A 8 -3.45 20.89 13.26
CA ALA A 8 -4.07 19.69 12.69
C ALA A 8 -3.57 18.41 13.37
N LEU A 9 -2.28 18.31 13.69
CA LEU A 9 -1.69 17.17 14.37
C LEU A 9 -2.22 17.05 15.80
N PHE A 10 -2.31 18.13 16.57
CA PHE A 10 -2.84 18.10 17.93
C PHE A 10 -4.33 17.72 18.02
N ASN A 11 -5.07 17.81 16.92
CA ASN A 11 -6.47 17.39 16.83
C ASN A 11 -6.68 15.92 16.42
N ILE A 12 -5.61 15.12 16.24
CA ILE A 12 -5.74 13.70 15.86
C ILE A 12 -6.32 12.83 17.02
N GLY A 13 -6.40 13.36 18.24
CA GLY A 13 -7.19 12.76 19.34
C GLY A 13 -6.55 11.54 20.01
N ASP A 14 -5.26 11.32 19.79
CA ASP A 14 -4.50 10.18 20.29
C ASP A 14 -3.37 10.67 21.21
N TRP A 15 -3.35 10.26 22.48
CA TRP A 15 -2.40 10.80 23.47
C TRP A 15 -0.92 10.46 23.16
N ASP A 16 -0.65 9.45 22.32
CA ASP A 16 0.70 9.07 21.89
C ASP A 16 1.37 10.08 20.94
N LEU A 17 0.63 11.10 20.51
CA LEU A 17 1.10 12.22 19.70
C LEU A 17 2.30 12.97 20.35
N TYR A 18 2.48 12.91 21.67
CA TYR A 18 3.44 13.80 22.36
C TYR A 18 4.83 13.22 22.61
N LEU A 19 5.15 12.01 22.11
CA LEU A 19 6.39 11.34 22.50
C LEU A 19 7.67 12.02 21.99
N ASN A 20 7.63 12.69 20.82
CA ASN A 20 8.83 13.33 20.22
C ASN A 20 8.50 14.61 19.43
N TYR A 21 7.88 15.60 20.07
CA TYR A 21 7.68 16.92 19.46
C TYR A 21 8.94 17.80 19.56
N LYS A 22 9.37 18.37 18.43
CA LYS A 22 10.44 19.39 18.37
C LYS A 22 10.07 20.46 17.35
N GLN A 23 10.20 21.73 17.71
CA GLN A 23 9.96 22.86 16.80
C GLN A 23 11.11 23.87 16.88
N SER A 24 11.51 24.41 15.73
CA SER A 24 12.27 25.64 15.56
C SER A 24 11.43 26.68 14.78
N ASP A 25 11.98 27.86 14.51
CA ASP A 25 11.27 28.90 13.76
C ASP A 25 10.88 28.45 12.33
N ASP A 26 11.64 27.51 11.76
CA ASP A 26 11.54 27.12 10.35
C ASP A 26 11.09 25.68 10.12
N ASP A 27 11.16 24.84 11.14
CA ASP A 27 10.90 23.41 11.04
C ASP A 27 10.11 22.89 12.27
N LEU A 28 9.27 21.89 12.03
CA LEU A 28 8.55 21.14 13.06
C LEU A 28 8.75 19.65 12.79
N ILE A 29 9.14 18.91 13.82
CA ILE A 29 9.27 17.45 13.79
C ILE A 29 8.32 16.86 14.81
N PHE A 30 7.65 15.81 14.38
CA PHE A 30 6.66 15.09 15.15
C PHE A 30 6.82 13.59 14.89
N THR A 31 6.65 12.76 15.92
CA THR A 31 6.57 11.31 15.73
C THR A 31 5.26 10.79 16.31
N TYR A 32 4.48 10.08 15.51
CA TYR A 32 3.21 9.46 15.87
C TYR A 32 3.23 7.98 15.50
N LYS A 33 3.23 7.06 16.47
CA LYS A 33 3.27 5.60 16.20
C LYS A 33 4.38 5.21 15.22
N ASN A 34 5.59 5.72 15.42
CA ASN A 34 6.72 5.54 14.50
C ASN A 34 6.54 6.16 13.10
N ILE A 35 5.55 7.03 12.89
CA ILE A 35 5.44 7.89 11.71
C ILE A 35 6.11 9.21 12.04
N THR A 36 7.19 9.52 11.35
CA THR A 36 7.88 10.80 11.43
C THR A 36 7.25 11.79 10.45
N ILE A 37 6.84 12.94 10.98
CA ILE A 37 6.31 14.08 10.25
C ILE A 37 7.30 15.23 10.38
N GLN A 38 7.74 15.78 9.25
CA GLN A 38 8.64 16.93 9.19
C GLN A 38 7.96 18.05 8.43
N GLY A 39 7.42 19.03 9.15
CA GLY A 39 6.93 20.28 8.59
C GLY A 39 8.09 21.25 8.36
N LYS A 40 8.16 21.82 7.16
CA LYS A 40 9.03 22.97 6.82
C LYS A 40 8.16 24.15 6.42
N ARG A 41 8.74 25.29 6.04
CA ARG A 41 7.96 26.45 5.55
C ARG A 41 7.01 26.15 4.39
N ASN A 42 7.39 25.26 3.46
CA ASN A 42 6.65 25.03 2.20
C ASN A 42 6.37 23.55 1.85
N LYS A 43 6.76 22.61 2.72
CA LYS A 43 6.47 21.18 2.50
C LYS A 43 6.35 20.42 3.80
N ILE A 44 5.61 19.32 3.76
CA ILE A 44 5.44 18.40 4.87
C ILE A 44 5.91 17.04 4.39
N ASN A 45 6.94 16.48 4.99
CA ASN A 45 7.38 15.13 4.72
C ASN A 45 6.79 14.18 5.75
N VAL A 46 6.31 13.03 5.31
CA VAL A 46 5.75 11.98 6.18
C VAL A 46 6.37 10.66 5.77
N PHE A 47 6.85 9.88 6.74
CA PHE A 47 7.39 8.54 6.52
C PHE A 47 7.35 7.71 7.80
N TYR A 48 7.31 6.39 7.65
CA TYR A 48 7.53 5.44 8.74
C TYR A 48 9.02 5.34 9.09
N ASP A 49 9.30 5.30 10.38
CA ASP A 49 10.62 5.31 11.00
C ASP A 49 10.69 4.20 12.07
N GLY A 50 11.04 2.98 11.62
CA GLY A 50 11.05 1.77 12.47
C GLY A 50 12.09 1.75 13.59
N ASP A 51 13.02 2.72 13.59
CA ASP A 51 14.03 2.88 14.65
C ASP A 51 13.51 3.73 15.82
N SER A 52 12.33 4.34 15.68
CA SER A 52 11.72 5.09 16.77
C SER A 52 11.16 4.16 17.85
N SER A 53 11.33 4.57 19.11
CA SER A 53 11.23 3.76 20.33
C SER A 53 9.85 3.17 20.66
N SER A 54 8.88 3.28 19.76
CA SER A 54 7.48 2.88 19.95
C SER A 54 7.07 1.77 18.97
N ASN A 55 7.89 0.72 18.84
CA ASN A 55 7.61 -0.41 17.93
C ASN A 55 6.33 -1.15 18.32
N ILE A 56 5.20 -0.68 17.78
CA ILE A 56 3.90 -1.32 17.82
C ILE A 56 3.85 -2.27 16.60
N GLY A 57 4.32 -3.50 16.80
CA GLY A 57 4.14 -4.61 15.86
C GLY A 57 5.36 -4.98 15.00
N ASN A 58 5.46 -6.28 14.68
CA ASN A 58 6.43 -6.83 13.73
C ASN A 58 5.95 -6.55 12.29
N LEU A 59 6.13 -5.32 11.83
CA LEU A 59 5.92 -4.94 10.43
C LEU A 59 7.02 -5.59 9.58
N LYS A 60 6.64 -6.21 8.46
CA LYS A 60 7.55 -7.01 7.62
C LYS A 60 8.06 -6.24 6.40
N TYR A 61 7.23 -5.37 5.83
CA TYR A 61 7.46 -4.71 4.55
C TYR A 61 7.52 -3.19 4.66
N LEU A 62 6.93 -2.57 5.68
CA LEU A 62 6.93 -1.11 5.81
C LEU A 62 8.30 -0.57 6.20
N ASN A 63 8.79 0.41 5.45
CA ASN A 63 10.05 1.10 5.74
C ASN A 63 9.98 2.56 5.25
N LYS A 64 11.05 3.32 5.50
CA LYS A 64 11.11 4.72 5.07
C LYS A 64 10.99 4.91 3.55
N ILE A 65 11.53 3.99 2.74
CA ILE A 65 11.57 4.13 1.28
C ILE A 65 10.16 4.05 0.70
N ASN A 66 9.37 3.06 1.11
CA ASN A 66 8.01 2.87 0.55
C ASN A 66 6.94 3.76 1.19
N SER A 67 7.19 4.29 2.40
CA SER A 67 6.27 5.18 3.11
C SER A 67 6.55 6.67 2.95
N TYR A 68 7.66 7.06 2.31
CA TYR A 68 8.01 8.48 2.18
C TYR A 68 7.11 9.21 1.18
N LYS A 69 6.47 10.28 1.64
CA LYS A 69 5.73 11.24 0.81
C LYS A 69 6.01 12.68 1.25
N SER A 70 5.96 13.60 0.30
CA SER A 70 6.05 15.04 0.53
C SER A 70 4.78 15.73 0.03
N PHE A 71 4.25 16.66 0.83
CA PHE A 71 2.99 17.34 0.59
C PHE A 71 3.17 18.85 0.64
N GLY A 72 2.42 19.56 -0.21
CA GLY A 72 2.35 21.03 -0.19
C GLY A 72 1.23 21.58 0.71
N ASP A 73 0.38 20.70 1.25
CA ASP A 73 -0.77 21.09 2.07
C ASP A 73 -0.96 20.16 3.29
N THR A 74 -1.49 20.74 4.36
CA THR A 74 -1.70 20.05 5.63
C THR A 74 -2.78 18.97 5.55
N ALA A 75 -3.87 19.20 4.80
CA ALA A 75 -5.01 18.28 4.78
C ALA A 75 -4.64 16.92 4.17
N THR A 76 -3.94 16.94 3.04
CA THR A 76 -3.45 15.73 2.36
C THR A 76 -2.40 15.01 3.21
N ALA A 77 -1.49 15.76 3.84
CA ALA A 77 -0.52 15.18 4.76
C ALA A 77 -1.21 14.44 5.92
N VAL A 78 -2.21 15.05 6.56
CA VAL A 78 -2.99 14.42 7.65
C VAL A 78 -3.75 13.20 7.17
N ASN A 79 -4.34 13.22 5.99
CA ASN A 79 -4.98 12.03 5.40
C ASN A 79 -3.97 10.90 5.19
N TYR A 80 -2.76 11.23 4.74
CA TYR A 80 -1.69 10.24 4.58
C TYR A 80 -1.18 9.69 5.92
N ILE A 81 -1.08 10.52 6.96
CA ILE A 81 -0.75 10.08 8.33
C ILE A 81 -1.80 9.09 8.84
N LYS A 82 -3.10 9.40 8.65
CA LYS A 82 -4.19 8.48 9.00
C LYS A 82 -4.11 7.16 8.22
N TYR A 83 -3.75 7.22 6.94
CA TYR A 83 -3.52 6.04 6.12
C TYR A 83 -2.34 5.20 6.64
N LEU A 84 -1.18 5.79 6.91
CA LEU A 84 -0.05 5.09 7.51
C LEU A 84 -0.44 4.47 8.86
N SER A 85 -1.18 5.19 9.71
CA SER A 85 -1.65 4.64 10.99
C SER A 85 -2.53 3.40 10.82
N LYS A 86 -3.31 3.29 9.73
CA LYS A 86 -4.05 2.06 9.41
C LYS A 86 -3.12 0.94 8.98
N ILE A 87 -2.08 1.24 8.20
CA ILE A 87 -1.06 0.25 7.83
C ILE A 87 -0.43 -0.38 9.08
N LEU A 88 -0.04 0.45 10.04
CA LEU A 88 0.60 -0.02 11.28
C LEU A 88 -0.30 -0.94 12.12
N SER A 89 -1.62 -0.82 11.95
CA SER A 89 -2.59 -1.57 12.75
C SER A 89 -2.93 -2.96 12.20
N ASP A 90 -2.64 -3.24 10.93
CA ASP A 90 -3.02 -4.50 10.29
C ASP A 90 -2.13 -4.87 9.10
N SER A 91 -1.55 -6.08 9.19
CA SER A 91 -0.69 -6.67 8.14
C SER A 91 -1.28 -6.63 6.73
N ARG A 92 -2.61 -6.66 6.57
CA ARG A 92 -3.27 -6.61 5.25
C ARG A 92 -3.09 -5.26 4.56
N TYR A 93 -3.20 -4.17 5.31
CA TYR A 93 -2.96 -2.83 4.76
C TYR A 93 -1.47 -2.63 4.46
N GLU A 94 -0.60 -3.23 5.27
CA GLU A 94 0.84 -3.20 5.04
C GLU A 94 1.25 -3.90 3.75
N ILE A 95 0.82 -5.15 3.55
CA ILE A 95 1.16 -5.89 2.34
C ILE A 95 0.52 -5.25 1.09
N TYR A 96 -0.68 -4.67 1.22
CA TYR A 96 -1.30 -3.88 0.16
C TYR A 96 -0.46 -2.64 -0.20
N HIS A 97 0.00 -1.89 0.80
CA HIS A 97 0.86 -0.74 0.62
C HIS A 97 2.17 -1.13 -0.09
N TYR A 98 2.79 -2.22 0.36
CA TYR A 98 4.01 -2.76 -0.24
C TYR A 98 3.79 -3.18 -1.69
N PHE A 99 2.68 -3.84 -1.99
CA PHE A 99 2.31 -4.22 -3.35
C PHE A 99 2.15 -3.00 -4.28
N LEU A 100 1.50 -1.92 -3.82
CA LEU A 100 1.41 -0.68 -4.59
C LEU A 100 2.79 -0.05 -4.85
N PHE A 101 3.67 -0.07 -3.86
CA PHE A 101 5.05 0.39 -4.02
C PHE A 101 5.79 -0.43 -5.08
N LYS A 102 5.69 -1.77 -5.03
CA LYS A 102 6.30 -2.67 -6.01
C LYS A 102 5.76 -2.47 -7.42
N LEU A 103 4.46 -2.24 -7.58
CA LEU A 103 3.86 -1.87 -8.87
C LEU A 103 4.42 -0.55 -9.40
N ALA A 104 4.57 0.47 -8.55
CA ALA A 104 5.03 1.79 -8.97
C ALA A 104 6.49 1.80 -9.48
N ILE A 105 7.30 0.84 -9.05
CA ILE A 105 8.71 0.72 -9.44
C ILE A 105 8.97 -0.42 -10.45
N SER A 106 7.93 -1.15 -10.86
CA SER A 106 8.03 -2.23 -11.84
C SER A 106 7.55 -1.79 -13.22
N ASN A 107 7.73 -2.65 -14.22
CA ASN A 107 7.23 -2.43 -15.58
C ASN A 107 5.74 -2.80 -15.74
N ILE A 108 4.95 -2.71 -14.68
CA ILE A 108 3.51 -2.97 -14.66
C ILE A 108 2.77 -1.65 -14.49
N LYS A 109 2.00 -1.24 -15.51
CA LYS A 109 1.14 -0.06 -15.48
C LYS A 109 -0.31 -0.47 -15.55
N PHE A 110 -1.20 0.37 -15.01
CA PHE A 110 -2.65 0.16 -15.05
C PHE A 110 -3.37 1.51 -15.13
N LYS A 111 -4.58 1.53 -15.68
CA LYS A 111 -5.43 2.74 -15.67
C LYS A 111 -6.49 2.71 -14.58
N CYS A 112 -6.88 1.51 -14.12
CA CYS A 112 -7.97 1.36 -13.17
C CYS A 112 -7.55 0.41 -12.05
N ILE A 113 -7.76 0.85 -10.81
CA ILE A 113 -7.56 0.09 -9.60
C ILE A 113 -8.76 0.31 -8.68
N THR A 114 -9.32 -0.76 -8.14
CA THR A 114 -10.41 -0.66 -7.15
C THR A 114 -10.01 -1.35 -5.86
N PHE A 115 -10.38 -0.74 -4.74
CA PHE A 115 -10.12 -1.24 -3.40
C PHE A 115 -11.45 -1.64 -2.75
N SER A 116 -11.52 -2.84 -2.17
CA SER A 116 -12.67 -3.28 -1.38
C SER A 116 -12.26 -4.14 -0.20
N VAL A 117 -13.03 -4.07 0.88
CA VAL A 117 -12.95 -5.02 1.99
C VAL A 117 -14.00 -6.09 1.75
N VAL A 118 -13.56 -7.35 1.68
CA VAL A 118 -14.42 -8.51 1.45
C VAL A 118 -14.40 -9.45 2.66
N ASN A 119 -15.44 -10.26 2.83
CA ASN A 119 -15.59 -11.19 3.96
C ASN A 119 -15.44 -10.51 5.33
N ASN A 120 -16.01 -9.32 5.50
CA ASN A 120 -15.91 -8.51 6.73
C ASN A 120 -16.84 -9.02 7.85
N THR A 121 -16.80 -10.33 8.12
CA THR A 121 -17.57 -10.96 9.20
C THR A 121 -16.80 -10.97 10.52
N SER A 122 -15.46 -11.02 10.47
CA SER A 122 -14.59 -10.89 11.63
C SER A 122 -13.22 -10.31 11.24
N ILE A 123 -12.44 -9.91 12.24
CA ILE A 123 -11.05 -9.46 12.05
C ILE A 123 -10.20 -10.55 11.39
N ASP A 124 -10.51 -11.83 11.60
CA ASP A 124 -9.72 -12.94 11.05
C ASP A 124 -10.13 -13.32 9.63
N THR A 125 -11.37 -13.05 9.24
CA THR A 125 -11.90 -13.46 7.94
C THR A 125 -11.85 -12.38 6.89
N PHE A 126 -11.79 -11.10 7.29
CA PHE A 126 -11.78 -10.01 6.30
C PHE A 126 -10.53 -10.05 5.44
N ARG A 127 -10.71 -9.69 4.18
CA ARG A 127 -9.63 -9.61 3.21
C ARG A 127 -9.67 -8.26 2.51
N ILE A 128 -8.51 -7.79 2.08
CA ILE A 128 -8.44 -6.65 1.19
C ILE A 128 -8.39 -7.19 -0.24
N ARG A 129 -9.34 -6.80 -1.07
CA ARG A 129 -9.38 -7.15 -2.49
C ARG A 129 -9.03 -5.93 -3.32
N CYS A 130 -8.12 -6.14 -4.26
CA CYS A 130 -7.72 -5.14 -5.24
C CYS A 130 -7.91 -5.70 -6.65
N ASP A 131 -8.78 -5.08 -7.44
CA ASP A 131 -8.95 -5.38 -8.85
C ASP A 131 -8.17 -4.36 -9.67
N ILE A 132 -7.40 -4.83 -10.65
CA ILE A 132 -6.51 -4.03 -11.49
C ILE A 132 -6.85 -4.33 -12.94
N SER A 133 -7.13 -3.29 -13.72
CA SER A 133 -7.54 -3.44 -15.11
C SER A 133 -6.90 -2.42 -16.05
N GLN A 134 -7.01 -2.72 -17.35
CA GLN A 134 -6.32 -2.00 -18.42
C GLN A 134 -4.80 -1.98 -18.17
N VAL A 135 -4.27 -3.19 -18.04
CA VAL A 135 -2.89 -3.43 -17.63
C VAL A 135 -1.95 -3.33 -18.83
N THR A 136 -0.76 -2.80 -18.59
CA THR A 136 0.37 -2.87 -19.50
C THR A 136 1.55 -3.49 -18.76
N VAL A 137 2.13 -4.55 -19.32
CA VAL A 137 3.31 -5.25 -18.77
C VAL A 137 4.43 -5.14 -19.79
N ASN A 138 5.64 -4.73 -19.37
CA ASN A 138 6.80 -4.58 -20.27
C ASN A 138 6.53 -3.71 -21.52
N SER A 139 5.66 -2.70 -21.38
CA SER A 139 5.18 -1.82 -22.47
C SER A 139 4.16 -2.43 -23.44
N SER A 140 3.75 -3.68 -23.26
CA SER A 140 2.66 -4.32 -24.02
C SER A 140 1.34 -4.28 -23.26
N PHE A 141 0.26 -3.93 -23.97
CA PHE A 141 -1.09 -3.95 -23.39
C PHE A 141 -1.61 -5.39 -23.39
N VAL A 142 -1.98 -5.90 -22.22
CA VAL A 142 -2.43 -7.28 -22.05
C VAL A 142 -3.96 -7.37 -22.13
N ASP A 143 -4.48 -8.49 -22.63
CA ASP A 143 -5.92 -8.72 -22.78
C ASP A 143 -6.61 -9.29 -21.51
N TYR A 144 -5.88 -9.30 -20.39
CA TYR A 144 -6.33 -9.78 -19.09
C TYR A 144 -6.20 -8.71 -17.99
N ASN A 145 -6.84 -9.00 -16.87
CA ASN A 145 -6.84 -8.18 -15.67
C ASN A 145 -6.39 -9.03 -14.47
N PHE A 146 -6.10 -8.36 -13.35
CA PHE A 146 -5.71 -9.02 -12.10
C PHE A 146 -6.70 -8.75 -10.98
N VAL A 147 -6.88 -9.75 -10.13
CA VAL A 147 -7.36 -9.59 -8.76
C VAL A 147 -6.27 -10.07 -7.83
N ILE A 148 -5.91 -9.24 -6.86
CA ILE A 148 -5.09 -9.67 -5.73
C ILE A 148 -5.88 -9.53 -4.43
N ILE A 149 -5.83 -10.58 -3.63
CA ILE A 149 -6.46 -10.63 -2.30
C ILE A 149 -5.35 -10.70 -1.26
N PHE A 150 -5.36 -9.76 -0.32
CA PHE A 150 -4.45 -9.72 0.82
C PHE A 150 -5.15 -10.26 2.06
N LYS A 151 -4.53 -11.28 2.65
CA LYS A 151 -4.99 -11.95 3.87
C LYS A 151 -4.14 -11.54 5.06
N LYS A 152 -4.60 -11.95 6.24
CA LYS A 152 -3.81 -11.88 7.47
C LYS A 152 -2.51 -12.69 7.28
N ASN A 153 -1.50 -12.42 8.11
CA ASN A 153 -0.21 -13.12 8.11
C ASN A 153 0.62 -12.94 6.83
N TYR A 154 0.42 -11.84 6.10
CA TYR A 154 1.20 -11.49 4.91
C TYR A 154 1.05 -12.45 3.72
N GLU A 155 -0.10 -13.11 3.59
CA GLU A 155 -0.40 -13.95 2.44
C GLU A 155 -1.18 -13.20 1.36
N CYS A 156 -0.85 -13.46 0.10
CA CYS A 156 -1.56 -12.97 -1.08
C CYS A 156 -2.13 -14.12 -1.92
N GLU A 157 -3.23 -13.84 -2.61
CA GLU A 157 -3.75 -14.66 -3.70
C GLU A 157 -3.91 -13.78 -4.94
N LEU A 158 -3.17 -14.04 -6.01
CA LEU A 158 -3.34 -13.38 -7.30
C LEU A 158 -4.10 -14.30 -8.26
N SER A 159 -5.13 -13.76 -8.90
CA SER A 159 -5.87 -14.42 -9.97
C SER A 159 -5.95 -13.52 -11.20
N PHE A 160 -5.92 -14.15 -12.37
CA PHE A 160 -6.08 -13.53 -13.66
C PHE A 160 -7.48 -13.82 -14.20
N TYR A 161 -8.07 -12.84 -14.87
CA TYR A 161 -9.32 -13.03 -15.60
C TYR A 161 -9.23 -12.29 -16.94
N PRO A 162 -9.85 -12.83 -18.00
CA PRO A 162 -9.80 -12.20 -19.32
C PRO A 162 -10.59 -10.89 -19.30
N LYS A 163 -10.28 -9.98 -20.21
CA LYS A 163 -11.06 -8.74 -20.39
C LYS A 163 -12.49 -9.05 -20.82
N GLN A 164 -12.67 -10.02 -21.72
CA GLN A 164 -13.95 -10.58 -22.15
C GLN A 164 -13.75 -12.02 -22.68
N PRO A 165 -14.68 -12.96 -22.45
CA PRO A 165 -15.82 -12.87 -21.53
C PRO A 165 -15.40 -13.11 -20.06
N LEU A 166 -16.02 -12.39 -19.11
CA LEU A 166 -15.60 -12.38 -17.70
C LEU A 166 -15.82 -13.70 -16.91
N TRP A 167 -16.38 -14.72 -17.54
CA TRP A 167 -16.81 -15.98 -16.91
C TRP A 167 -15.85 -17.16 -17.08
N ASP A 168 -14.63 -16.92 -17.56
CA ASP A 168 -13.63 -17.96 -17.78
C ASP A 168 -13.03 -18.49 -16.46
N GLU A 169 -12.45 -19.68 -16.49
CA GLU A 169 -11.82 -20.32 -15.33
C GLU A 169 -10.64 -19.48 -14.84
N MET A 170 -10.78 -18.84 -13.67
CA MET A 170 -9.74 -17.99 -13.10
C MET A 170 -8.40 -18.72 -12.97
N LYS A 171 -7.43 -18.35 -13.81
CA LYS A 171 -6.02 -18.75 -13.68
C LYS A 171 -5.41 -18.11 -12.44
N ARG A 172 -4.69 -18.89 -11.63
CA ARG A 172 -4.14 -18.43 -10.35
C ARG A 172 -2.62 -18.43 -10.37
N CYS A 173 -2.03 -17.42 -9.75
CA CYS A 173 -0.60 -17.42 -9.47
C CYS A 173 -0.32 -18.37 -8.28
N PRO A 174 0.68 -19.25 -8.37
CA PRO A 174 1.05 -20.14 -7.27
C PRO A 174 1.82 -19.41 -6.15
N LYS A 175 2.28 -18.18 -6.42
CA LYS A 175 3.07 -17.39 -5.47
C LYS A 175 2.15 -16.64 -4.50
N THR A 176 2.58 -16.59 -3.25
CA THR A 176 1.79 -16.00 -2.15
C THR A 176 2.45 -14.78 -1.50
N ASN A 177 3.72 -14.52 -1.81
CA ASN A 177 4.43 -13.29 -1.42
C ASN A 177 4.38 -12.26 -2.56
N VAL A 178 4.25 -10.98 -2.21
CA VAL A 178 4.23 -9.85 -3.16
C VAL A 178 5.41 -9.85 -4.12
N ASP A 179 6.65 -10.07 -3.64
CA ASP A 179 7.83 -10.01 -4.51
C ASP A 179 7.76 -11.08 -5.61
N ASP A 180 7.54 -12.33 -5.21
CA ASP A 180 7.39 -13.46 -6.13
C ASP A 180 6.18 -13.29 -7.08
N ILE A 181 5.10 -12.66 -6.61
CA ILE A 181 3.92 -12.36 -7.44
C ILE A 181 4.27 -11.34 -8.53
N ILE A 182 5.01 -10.29 -8.18
CA ILE A 182 5.43 -9.26 -9.14
C ILE A 182 6.36 -9.86 -10.17
N ASP A 183 7.33 -10.66 -9.73
CA ASP A 183 8.25 -11.36 -10.62
C ASP A 183 7.49 -12.31 -11.55
N PHE A 184 6.53 -13.09 -11.02
CA PHE A 184 5.68 -13.96 -11.84
C PHE A 184 4.89 -13.20 -12.91
N ILE A 185 4.29 -12.05 -12.58
CA ILE A 185 3.57 -11.22 -13.58
C ILE A 185 4.52 -10.77 -14.70
N LEU A 186 5.74 -10.39 -14.35
CA LEU A 186 6.75 -9.94 -15.32
C LEU A 186 7.31 -11.09 -16.17
N GLU A 187 7.43 -12.29 -15.59
CA GLU A 187 7.99 -13.49 -16.22
C GLU A 187 7.03 -14.18 -17.20
N ILE A 188 5.71 -14.16 -16.93
CA ILE A 188 4.73 -14.75 -17.85
C ILE A 188 4.94 -14.17 -19.26
N ASN A 189 5.13 -12.85 -19.35
CA ASN A 189 5.46 -12.13 -20.59
C ASN A 189 4.59 -12.56 -21.79
N VAL A 190 3.29 -12.70 -21.57
CA VAL A 190 2.29 -12.96 -22.62
C VAL A 190 1.29 -11.81 -22.67
N ASP A 191 0.78 -11.53 -23.87
CA ASP A 191 -0.26 -10.52 -24.04
C ASP A 191 -1.66 -11.12 -23.90
N SER A 192 -1.81 -12.45 -24.08
CA SER A 192 -3.12 -13.13 -24.07
C SER A 192 -3.40 -13.97 -22.82
N TYR A 193 -4.64 -13.90 -22.33
CA TYR A 193 -5.15 -14.68 -21.21
C TYR A 193 -4.99 -16.18 -21.44
N VAL A 194 -5.22 -16.62 -22.67
CA VAL A 194 -5.16 -18.04 -23.06
C VAL A 194 -3.74 -18.59 -22.85
N ASP A 195 -2.73 -17.76 -23.04
CA ASP A 195 -1.31 -18.13 -22.97
C ASP A 195 -0.76 -18.09 -21.53
N ILE A 196 -1.51 -17.54 -20.57
CA ILE A 196 -1.15 -17.63 -19.16
C ILE A 196 -1.15 -19.12 -18.75
N PRO A 197 -0.09 -19.65 -18.12
CA PRO A 197 -0.06 -21.05 -17.71
C PRO A 197 -1.18 -21.34 -16.71
N LEU A 198 -1.86 -22.47 -16.92
CA LEU A 198 -2.75 -23.04 -15.91
C LEU A 198 -1.86 -23.57 -14.78
N THR A 199 -2.00 -22.99 -13.60
CA THR A 199 -1.42 -23.54 -12.38
C THR A 199 -2.54 -24.20 -11.60
N GLU A 200 -2.59 -25.54 -11.62
CA GLU A 200 -3.40 -26.31 -10.68
C GLU A 200 -2.89 -26.03 -9.26
N ILE A 201 -3.83 -25.83 -8.32
CA ILE A 201 -3.55 -25.67 -6.88
C ILE A 201 -3.87 -26.99 -6.18
#